data_AF-A0A2D9JAD3-F1
#
_entry.id   AF-A0A2D9JAD3-F1
#
_cell.length_a   1.000
_cell.length_b   1.000
_cell.length_c   1.000
_cell.angle_alpha   90.00
_cell.angle_beta   90.00
_cell.angle_gamma   90.00
#
_symmetry.space_group_name_H-M   'P 1'
#
loop_
_entity.id
_entity.type
_entity.pdbx_description
1 polymer ?
#
loop_
_entity_poly.entity_id
_entity_poly.type
_entity_poly.pdbx_seq_one_letter_code
_entity_poly.pdbx_strand_id
1 'polypeptide(L)'
;MKPFAALLLLTTSLLATGCDSEPALHPISGHVTLGGKPYERLIVYVRPVDENVTQFNLGVGETDATGKLFLRSTAGTGLAAGKYRVSFTCIVSGSGQTVGSSDEKADDDRRLITKDLVPPAYGDGGE
;
A
#
# COMPACT_ATOMS: atom_id res chain seq x y z
N MET A 1 -58.83 -27.67 -11.52
CA MET A 1 -57.48 -28.01 -12.02
C MET A 1 -56.52 -26.88 -11.66
N LYS A 2 -55.69 -27.14 -10.64
CA LYS A 2 -54.43 -26.48 -10.19
C LYS A 2 -54.14 -25.00 -10.58
N PRO A 3 -54.37 -24.02 -9.67
CA PRO A 3 -53.75 -22.69 -9.70
C PRO A 3 -52.31 -22.75 -9.14
N PHE A 4 -51.50 -23.69 -9.62
CA PHE A 4 -50.13 -23.91 -9.12
C PHE A 4 -49.06 -23.32 -10.04
N ALA A 5 -49.45 -22.91 -11.25
CA ALA A 5 -48.51 -22.39 -12.26
C ALA A 5 -48.14 -20.91 -12.07
N ALA A 6 -48.99 -20.12 -11.40
CA ALA A 6 -48.75 -18.69 -11.23
C ALA A 6 -47.77 -18.36 -10.08
N LEU A 7 -47.62 -19.27 -9.11
CA LEU A 7 -46.75 -19.06 -7.95
C LEU A 7 -45.27 -19.37 -8.25
N LEU A 8 -44.98 -20.12 -9.32
CA LEU A 8 -43.62 -20.55 -9.68
C LEU A 8 -42.90 -19.55 -10.61
N LEU A 9 -43.64 -18.60 -11.20
CA LEU A 9 -43.10 -17.55 -12.08
C LEU A 9 -42.70 -16.27 -11.33
N LEU A 10 -43.08 -16.15 -10.04
CA LEU A 10 -42.76 -14.98 -9.21
C LEU A 10 -41.45 -15.14 -8.43
N THR A 11 -40.94 -16.38 -8.27
CA THR A 11 -39.71 -16.69 -7.53
C THR A 11 -38.43 -16.52 -8.36
N THR A 12 -38.52 -16.36 -9.67
CA THR A 12 -37.35 -16.25 -10.58
C THR A 12 -36.83 -14.83 -10.76
N SER A 13 -37.56 -13.80 -10.30
CA SER A 13 -37.11 -12.39 -10.36
C SER A 13 -36.31 -11.94 -9.14
N LEU A 14 -36.02 -12.84 -8.19
CA LEU A 14 -35.23 -12.54 -6.99
C LEU A 14 -33.76 -13.01 -7.11
N LEU A 15 -33.24 -13.12 -8.33
CA LEU A 15 -31.80 -13.07 -8.58
C LEU A 15 -31.44 -11.59 -8.82
N ALA A 16 -31.71 -10.75 -7.81
CA ALA A 16 -31.15 -9.41 -7.76
C ALA A 16 -29.63 -9.56 -7.75
N THR A 17 -29.05 -9.20 -8.88
CA THR A 17 -27.61 -9.11 -9.14
C THR A 17 -26.91 -8.41 -7.98
N GLY A 18 -26.25 -9.18 -7.12
CA GLY A 18 -25.19 -8.68 -6.25
C GLY A 18 -24.02 -8.29 -7.14
N CYS A 19 -24.02 -7.05 -7.64
CA CYS A 19 -22.88 -6.49 -8.33
C CYS A 19 -21.89 -6.02 -7.27
N ASP A 20 -21.17 -6.97 -6.67
CA ASP A 20 -19.97 -6.70 -5.88
C ASP A 20 -18.86 -6.31 -6.88
N SER A 21 -18.93 -5.08 -7.38
CA SER A 21 -17.88 -4.54 -8.24
C SER A 21 -16.72 -4.07 -7.38
N GLU A 22 -15.52 -4.51 -7.72
CA GLU A 22 -14.30 -4.09 -7.04
C GLU A 22 -14.16 -2.56 -7.12
N PRO A 23 -13.64 -1.91 -6.06
CA PRO A 23 -13.48 -0.47 -6.06
C PRO A 23 -12.44 -0.04 -7.11
N ALA A 24 -12.66 1.12 -7.72
CA ALA A 24 -11.67 1.71 -8.62
C ALA A 24 -10.37 2.03 -7.86
N LEU A 25 -9.24 1.70 -8.49
CA LEU A 25 -7.91 2.03 -7.96
C LEU A 25 -7.42 3.35 -8.54
N HIS A 26 -6.89 4.20 -7.67
CA HIS A 26 -6.32 5.50 -7.99
C HIS A 26 -4.80 5.43 -7.88
N PRO A 27 -4.06 5.56 -9.00
CA PRO A 27 -2.60 5.56 -8.98
C PRO A 27 -2.03 6.68 -8.10
N ILE A 28 -1.04 6.34 -7.28
CA ILE A 28 -0.29 7.30 -6.47
C ILE A 28 1.12 7.38 -7.04
N SER A 29 1.55 8.59 -7.40
CA SER A 29 2.91 8.86 -7.89
C SER A 29 3.43 10.16 -7.30
N GLY A 30 4.74 10.30 -7.22
CA GLY A 30 5.38 11.49 -6.65
C GLY A 30 6.89 11.33 -6.51
N HIS A 31 7.51 12.34 -5.93
CA HIS A 31 8.92 12.29 -5.51
C HIS A 31 8.98 12.43 -3.99
N VAL A 32 9.79 11.61 -3.34
CA VAL A 32 9.99 11.61 -1.89
C VAL A 32 11.44 11.97 -1.60
N THR A 33 11.62 12.90 -0.66
CA THR A 33 12.94 13.32 -0.19
C THR A 33 12.94 13.41 1.32
N LEU A 34 14.12 13.23 1.92
CA LEU A 34 14.34 13.43 3.34
C LEU A 34 15.40 14.53 3.51
N GLY A 35 15.00 15.65 4.11
CA GLY A 35 15.88 16.83 4.21
C GLY A 35 16.31 17.37 2.84
N GLY A 36 15.46 17.23 1.81
CA GLY A 36 15.75 17.66 0.43
C GLY A 36 16.62 16.69 -0.37
N LYS A 37 17.07 15.58 0.22
CA LYS A 37 17.86 14.55 -0.46
C LYS A 37 16.99 13.35 -0.87
N PRO A 38 17.09 12.84 -2.11
CA PRO A 38 16.44 11.59 -2.49
C PRO A 38 17.19 10.39 -1.91
N TYR A 39 16.47 9.33 -1.60
CA TYR A 39 17.01 8.07 -1.11
C TYR A 39 16.41 6.94 -1.91
N GLU A 40 17.26 6.11 -2.52
CA GLU A 40 16.82 4.87 -3.16
C GLU A 40 16.33 3.88 -2.12
N ARG A 41 15.28 3.12 -2.43
CA ARG A 41 14.68 2.11 -1.55
C ARG A 41 14.11 2.67 -0.23
N LEU A 42 13.83 3.96 -0.15
CA LEU A 42 13.02 4.51 0.94
C LEU A 42 11.60 3.97 0.77
N ILE A 43 11.10 3.28 1.80
CA ILE A 43 9.80 2.61 1.81
C ILE A 43 8.73 3.61 2.24
N VAL A 44 7.62 3.61 1.52
CA VAL A 44 6.43 4.41 1.81
C VAL A 44 5.27 3.46 2.08
N TYR A 45 4.66 3.61 3.25
CA TYR A 45 3.42 2.93 3.61
C TYR A 45 2.27 3.91 3.53
N VAL A 46 1.15 3.45 2.97
CA VAL A 46 -0.11 4.21 2.91
C VAL A 46 -1.19 3.33 3.50
N ARG A 47 -1.53 3.58 4.76
CA ARG A 47 -2.45 2.77 5.58
C ARG A 47 -3.77 3.50 5.80
N PRO A 48 -4.94 2.84 5.69
CA PRO A 48 -6.20 3.49 5.98
C PRO A 48 -6.27 3.89 7.45
N VAL A 49 -6.88 5.04 7.74
CA VAL A 49 -6.99 5.55 9.13
C VAL A 49 -8.23 5.02 9.83
N ASP A 50 -9.36 4.98 9.13
CA ASP A 50 -10.69 4.72 9.71
C ASP A 50 -11.33 3.43 9.15
N GLU A 51 -10.55 2.58 8.47
CA GLU A 51 -11.05 1.39 7.79
C GLU A 51 -10.18 0.17 8.07
N ASN A 52 -10.80 -1.02 7.96
CA ASN A 52 -10.05 -2.27 7.96
C ASN A 52 -9.14 -2.34 6.73
N VAL A 53 -7.94 -2.89 6.93
CA VAL A 53 -7.03 -3.19 5.83
C VAL A 53 -7.64 -4.25 4.92
N THR A 54 -7.62 -3.98 3.62
CA THR A 54 -8.03 -4.87 2.54
C THR A 54 -6.98 -4.87 1.44
N GLN A 55 -7.14 -5.75 0.44
CA GLN A 55 -6.27 -5.77 -0.73
C GLN A 55 -6.28 -4.48 -1.56
N PHE A 56 -7.31 -3.63 -1.40
CA PHE A 56 -7.51 -2.42 -2.20
C PHE A 56 -7.02 -1.13 -1.50
N ASN A 57 -6.83 -1.14 -0.18
CA ASN A 57 -6.59 0.08 0.60
C ASN A 57 -5.27 0.08 1.41
N LEU A 58 -4.46 -0.98 1.38
CA LEU A 58 -3.09 -0.92 1.89
C LEU A 58 -2.09 -0.76 0.74
N GLY A 59 -1.36 0.36 0.76
CA GLY A 59 -0.31 0.66 -0.20
C GLY A 59 1.08 0.49 0.40
N VAL A 60 1.97 -0.14 -0.37
CA VAL A 60 3.40 -0.17 -0.10
C VAL A 60 4.12 0.25 -1.36
N GLY A 61 5.04 1.20 -1.21
CA GLY A 61 5.87 1.66 -2.31
C GLY A 61 7.31 1.84 -1.90
N GLU A 62 8.16 1.96 -2.90
CA GLU A 62 9.57 2.30 -2.73
C GLU A 62 9.97 3.35 -3.75
N THR A 63 11.06 4.03 -3.44
CA THR A 63 11.64 5.09 -4.27
C THR A 63 12.83 4.57 -5.06
N ASP A 64 13.01 5.07 -6.27
CA ASP A 64 14.26 4.85 -7.03
C ASP A 64 15.38 5.83 -6.60
N ALA A 65 16.55 5.74 -7.25
CA ALA A 65 17.70 6.59 -6.98
C ALA A 65 17.44 8.09 -7.18
N THR A 66 16.40 8.46 -7.93
CA THR A 66 15.98 9.87 -8.12
C THR A 66 14.94 10.31 -7.09
N GLY A 67 14.49 9.40 -6.22
CA GLY A 67 13.43 9.62 -5.25
C GLY A 67 12.02 9.46 -5.83
N LYS A 68 11.88 8.96 -7.06
CA LYS A 68 10.56 8.75 -7.67
C LYS A 68 9.88 7.54 -7.02
N LEU A 69 8.66 7.75 -6.55
CA LEU A 69 7.86 6.73 -5.85
C LEU A 69 7.11 5.81 -6.83
N PHE A 70 7.21 4.51 -6.58
CA PHE A 70 6.38 3.48 -7.18
C PHE A 70 5.59 2.78 -6.08
N LEU A 71 4.28 3.00 -6.04
CA LEU A 71 3.38 2.45 -5.02
C LEU A 71 2.35 1.51 -5.63
N ARG A 72 2.08 0.40 -4.94
CA ARG A 72 1.03 -0.56 -5.29
C ARG A 72 0.34 -1.10 -4.05
N SER A 73 -0.87 -1.61 -4.27
CA SER A 73 -1.58 -2.50 -3.35
C SER A 73 -1.50 -3.94 -3.84
N THR A 74 -2.09 -4.86 -3.08
CA THR A 74 -2.27 -6.24 -3.51
C THR A 74 -3.21 -6.33 -4.72
N ALA A 75 -4.17 -5.41 -4.85
CA ALA A 75 -5.11 -5.35 -5.96
C ALA A 75 -4.53 -4.73 -7.25
N GLY A 76 -3.38 -4.05 -7.18
CA GLY A 76 -2.71 -3.48 -8.35
C GLY A 76 -2.09 -2.11 -8.10
N THR A 77 -1.89 -1.34 -9.17
CA THR A 77 -1.34 0.02 -9.08
C THR A 77 -2.37 0.97 -8.48
N GLY A 78 -2.03 1.58 -7.35
CA GLY A 78 -2.90 2.51 -6.64
C GLY A 78 -3.73 1.89 -5.53
N LEU A 79 -4.64 2.70 -5.00
CA LEU A 79 -5.52 2.38 -3.88
C LEU A 79 -6.95 2.80 -4.16
N ALA A 80 -7.91 2.16 -3.51
CA ALA A 80 -9.27 2.68 -3.43
C ALA A 80 -9.29 4.11 -2.88
N ALA A 81 -10.36 4.86 -3.14
CA ALA A 81 -10.52 6.18 -2.53
C ALA A 81 -10.75 6.05 -1.01
N GLY A 82 -10.11 6.92 -0.22
CA GLY A 82 -10.21 6.85 1.24
C GLY A 82 -9.31 7.86 1.95
N LYS A 83 -9.30 7.80 3.29
CA LYS A 83 -8.39 8.57 4.14
C LYS A 83 -7.23 7.71 4.58
N TYR A 84 -6.02 8.20 4.37
CA TYR A 84 -4.80 7.44 4.60
C TYR A 84 -3.81 8.20 5.49
N ARG A 85 -3.12 7.45 6.35
CA ARG A 85 -1.86 7.86 6.97
C ARG A 85 -0.73 7.42 6.04
N VAL A 86 0.19 8.33 5.77
CA VAL A 86 1.42 8.04 5.05
C VAL A 86 2.55 7.99 6.06
N SER A 87 3.28 6.87 6.09
CA SER A 87 4.49 6.70 6.90
C SER A 87 5.65 6.24 6.04
N PHE A 88 6.85 6.46 6.54
CA PHE A 88 8.09 6.22 5.80
C PHE A 88 9.06 5.40 6.63
N THR A 89 9.88 4.61 5.95
CA THR A 89 11.02 3.91 6.54
C THR A 89 12.23 4.12 5.65
N CYS A 90 13.34 4.60 6.21
CA CYS A 90 14.59 4.80 5.49
C CYS A 90 15.76 4.29 6.33
N ILE A 91 16.20 3.07 6.03
CA ILE A 91 17.30 2.42 6.73
C ILE A 91 18.56 2.56 5.90
N VAL A 92 19.60 3.11 6.51
CA VAL A 92 20.94 3.20 5.93
C VAL A 92 21.95 2.39 6.74
N SER A 93 23.00 1.92 6.07
CA SER A 93 24.19 1.37 6.71
C SER A 93 24.94 2.45 7.51
N GLY A 94 25.90 2.04 8.34
CA GLY A 94 26.81 2.96 9.04
C GLY A 94 27.61 3.89 8.12
N SER A 95 27.77 3.54 6.83
CA SER A 95 28.40 4.40 5.81
C SER A 95 27.40 5.34 5.10
N GLY A 96 26.11 5.28 5.45
CA GLY A 96 25.07 6.16 4.91
C GLY A 96 24.44 5.70 3.59
N GLN A 97 24.72 4.47 3.14
CA GLN A 97 24.09 3.87 1.95
C GLN A 97 22.78 3.20 2.34
N THR A 98 21.73 3.32 1.52
CA THR A 98 20.46 2.64 1.79
C THR A 98 20.62 1.12 1.75
N VAL A 99 20.05 0.44 2.73
CA VAL A 99 20.27 -1.00 2.94
C VAL A 99 19.57 -1.79 1.83
N GLY A 100 20.35 -2.65 1.18
CA GLY A 100 19.95 -3.50 0.05
C GLY A 100 19.75 -2.74 -1.27
N SER A 101 20.31 -1.55 -1.43
CA SER A 101 20.45 -0.93 -2.77
C SER A 101 21.43 -1.70 -3.67
N SER A 102 22.11 -2.71 -3.13
CA SER A 102 22.77 -3.81 -3.83
C SER A 102 21.82 -5.01 -3.96
N ASP A 103 21.96 -5.80 -5.04
CA ASP A 103 21.15 -7.01 -5.34
C ASP A 103 21.08 -8.07 -4.22
N GLU A 104 21.90 -7.95 -3.18
CA GLU A 104 21.85 -8.78 -1.98
C GLU A 104 20.82 -8.27 -0.96
N LYS A 105 19.94 -9.18 -0.53
CA LYS A 105 19.01 -9.02 0.60
C LYS A 105 19.81 -8.75 1.88
N ALA A 106 20.07 -7.48 2.15
CA ALA A 106 20.92 -7.04 3.26
C ALA A 106 20.18 -6.88 4.60
N ASP A 107 18.91 -7.29 4.73
CA ASP A 107 18.19 -7.18 6.01
C ASP A 107 18.52 -8.32 6.99
N ASP A 108 19.10 -9.43 6.51
CA ASP A 108 19.50 -10.57 7.34
C ASP A 108 20.99 -10.56 7.77
N ASP A 109 21.81 -9.62 7.27
CA ASP A 109 23.19 -9.48 7.76
C ASP A 109 23.22 -8.71 9.09
N ARG A 110 23.15 -9.47 10.18
CA ARG A 110 23.28 -8.97 11.57
C ARG A 110 24.58 -8.22 11.86
N ARG A 111 25.55 -8.19 10.94
CA ARG A 111 26.79 -7.39 11.06
C ARG A 111 26.60 -5.96 10.60
N LEU A 112 25.53 -5.66 9.86
CA LEU A 112 25.26 -4.31 9.39
C LEU A 112 24.75 -3.47 10.57
N ILE A 113 25.58 -2.51 10.98
CA ILE A 113 25.12 -1.41 11.83
C ILE A 113 24.22 -0.54 10.96
N THR A 114 22.93 -0.51 11.27
CA THR A 114 21.94 0.27 10.53
C THR A 114 21.42 1.42 11.37
N LYS A 115 20.90 2.44 10.68
CA LYS A 115 20.26 3.59 11.29
C LYS A 115 18.99 3.93 10.53
N ASP A 116 17.89 4.13 11.25
CA ASP A 116 16.70 4.75 10.70
C ASP A 116 16.88 6.27 10.65
N LEU A 117 16.60 6.87 9.50
CA LEU A 117 16.70 8.29 9.26
C LEU A 117 15.37 9.02 9.40
N VAL A 118 14.23 8.31 9.39
CA VAL A 118 12.91 8.94 9.39
C VAL A 118 12.58 9.45 10.80
N PRO A 119 12.19 10.73 10.97
CA PRO A 119 11.76 11.23 12.27
C PRO A 119 10.53 10.47 12.79
N PRO A 120 10.40 10.23 14.11
CA PRO A 120 9.33 9.38 14.66
C PRO A 120 7.91 9.78 14.26
N ALA A 121 7.63 11.08 14.10
CA ALA A 121 6.31 11.58 13.69
C ALA A 121 5.88 11.14 12.27
N TYR A 122 6.83 10.67 11.45
CA TYR A 122 6.60 10.22 10.08
C TYR A 122 6.92 8.73 9.88
N GLY A 123 7.41 8.04 10.92
CA GLY A 123 7.73 6.62 10.88
C GLY A 123 6.51 5.74 11.12
N ASP A 124 6.58 4.45 10.73
CA ASP A 124 5.49 3.48 10.97
C ASP A 124 5.28 3.19 12.47
N GLY A 125 6.27 3.47 13.32
CA GLY A 125 6.21 3.30 14.78
C GLY A 125 5.59 4.48 15.55
N GLY A 126 5.12 5.53 14.87
CA GLY A 126 4.41 6.63 15.51
C GLY A 126 2.92 6.30 15.66
N GLU A 127 2.46 6.00 16.87
CA GLU A 127 1.04 5.86 17.22
C GLU A 127 0.30 7.21 17.07
#